data_AF-A0A2V1AHX0-F1
#
_entry.id   AF-A0A2V1AHX0-F1
#
_cell.length_a   1.000
_cell.length_b   1.000
_cell.length_c   1.000
_cell.angle_alpha   90.00
_cell.angle_beta   90.00
_cell.angle_gamma   90.00
#
_symmetry.space_group_name_H-M   'P 1'
#
loop_
_entity.id
_entity.type
_entity.pdbx_description
1 polymer ?
#
loop_
_entity_poly.entity_id
_entity_poly.type
_entity_poly.pdbx_seq_one_letter_code
_entity_poly.pdbx_strand_id
1 'polypeptide(L)'
;MSKQICLQEFDDTFTLSYSEKTKGPENPEFFIPFTLDIIINGHKLDSSNHCSERISAALLKSSFWKQIFFEIDTSATSNSSVSLHLKCNLFSDILGDFKHANNVASIECLHLVYRYDTPCPSVYYSCLFNNLQYSLTSLMLHLEAEYPFAFSFYGKHLFEINYHSLLRIFTELSTPLQGPGEPDRAEILRMVLEKLRYFMLTKYNTVELMKECAKSSYRLQQCRNSIKRPRELEDKRLLRNIALVYRVLHDPIQKSE
;
A
#
# COMPACT_ATOMS: atom_id res chain seq x y z
N MET A 1 -9.62 -2.76 16.70
CA MET A 1 -9.63 -4.23 16.54
C MET A 1 -8.40 -4.62 15.73
N SER A 2 -7.66 -5.67 16.11
CA SER A 2 -6.54 -6.18 15.30
C SER A 2 -7.08 -7.11 14.21
N LYS A 3 -6.76 -6.81 12.95
CA LYS A 3 -7.07 -7.69 11.81
C LYS A 3 -5.85 -8.60 11.56
N GLN A 4 -6.09 -9.82 11.09
CA GLN A 4 -5.04 -10.83 10.95
C GLN A 4 -5.16 -11.58 9.62
N ILE A 5 -4.01 -11.79 8.97
CA ILE A 5 -3.83 -12.68 7.83
C ILE A 5 -3.08 -13.89 8.34
N CYS A 6 -3.66 -15.08 8.23
CA CYS A 6 -3.04 -16.34 8.65
C CYS A 6 -2.90 -17.26 7.45
N LEU A 7 -1.75 -17.92 7.35
CA LEU A 7 -1.43 -18.88 6.29
C LEU A 7 -0.71 -20.07 6.91
N GLN A 8 -1.14 -21.27 6.53
CA GLN A 8 -0.49 -22.50 6.93
C GLN A 8 0.07 -23.19 5.68
N GLU A 9 1.37 -23.43 5.66
CA GLU A 9 2.04 -24.23 4.64
C GLU A 9 2.65 -25.45 5.31
N PHE A 10 2.09 -26.64 5.09
CA PHE A 10 2.48 -27.84 5.82
C PHE A 10 2.36 -27.64 7.35
N ASP A 11 3.47 -27.81 8.09
CA ASP A 11 3.54 -27.63 9.54
C ASP A 11 3.94 -26.19 9.93
N ASP A 12 4.22 -25.34 8.95
CA ASP A 12 4.62 -23.95 9.16
C ASP A 12 3.38 -23.05 9.19
N THR A 13 3.31 -22.17 10.20
CA THR A 13 2.23 -21.18 10.34
C THR A 13 2.79 -19.76 10.28
N PHE A 14 2.22 -18.96 9.39
CA PHE A 14 2.55 -17.57 9.18
C PHE A 14 1.36 -16.70 9.56
N THR A 15 1.61 -15.65 10.32
CA THR A 15 0.58 -14.72 10.74
C THR A 15 1.08 -13.29 10.60
N LEU A 16 0.33 -12.45 9.91
CA LEU A 16 0.52 -11.00 9.92
C LEU A 16 -0.70 -10.36 10.56
N SER A 17 -0.56 -9.87 11.78
CA SER A 17 -1.57 -9.05 12.42
C SER A 17 -1.22 -7.58 12.30
N TYR A 18 -2.23 -6.72 12.18
CA TYR A 18 -2.03 -5.30 12.14
C TYR A 18 -3.06 -4.53 12.96
N SER A 19 -2.63 -3.36 13.43
CA SER A 19 -3.49 -2.38 14.09
C SER A 19 -3.26 -1.02 13.47
N GLU A 20 -4.37 -0.32 13.24
CA GLU A 20 -4.41 1.05 12.74
C GLU A 20 -4.90 2.00 13.83
N LYS A 21 -4.24 3.15 13.97
CA LYS A 21 -4.78 4.29 14.72
C LYS A 21 -5.22 5.35 13.73
N THR A 22 -6.43 5.87 13.91
CA THR A 22 -6.97 6.95 13.10
C THR A 22 -7.08 8.21 13.94
N LYS A 23 -6.44 9.29 13.50
CA LYS A 23 -6.59 10.61 14.13
C LYS A 23 -7.91 11.23 13.70
N GLY A 24 -8.54 12.01 14.59
CA GLY A 24 -9.78 12.73 14.29
C GLY A 24 -9.66 13.66 13.07
N PRO A 25 -10.79 14.23 12.60
CA PRO A 25 -10.85 15.00 11.36
C PRO A 25 -10.05 16.32 11.38
N GLU A 26 -9.48 16.70 12.52
CA GLU A 26 -8.97 18.06 12.74
C GLU A 26 -7.64 18.37 12.06
N ASN A 27 -6.86 17.36 11.64
CA ASN A 27 -5.67 17.57 10.79
C ASN A 27 -5.38 16.35 9.90
N PRO A 28 -5.47 16.48 8.56
CA PRO A 28 -5.08 15.40 7.66
C PRO A 28 -3.55 15.23 7.71
N GLU A 29 -3.08 14.17 8.36
CA GLU A 29 -1.68 13.77 8.34
C GLU A 29 -1.44 12.75 7.23
N PHE A 30 -0.59 13.11 6.26
CA PHE A 30 -0.17 12.25 5.14
C PHE A 30 1.07 11.43 5.47
N PHE A 31 1.34 11.24 6.76
CA PHE A 31 2.45 10.48 7.28
C PHE A 31 1.93 9.20 7.92
N ILE A 32 2.45 8.05 7.48
CA ILE A 32 2.12 6.76 8.06
C ILE A 32 3.40 6.19 8.69
N PRO A 33 3.58 6.31 10.01
CA PRO A 33 4.51 5.49 10.76
C PRO A 33 4.13 4.03 10.57
N PHE A 34 5.04 3.28 9.97
CA PHE A 34 4.95 1.86 9.71
C PHE A 34 5.93 1.16 10.64
N THR A 35 5.45 0.24 11.47
CA THR A 35 6.31 -0.53 12.37
C THR A 35 6.08 -2.01 12.13
N LEU A 36 7.14 -2.79 11.93
CA LEU A 36 7.10 -4.23 11.76
C LEU A 36 7.90 -4.92 12.86
N ASP A 37 7.18 -5.68 13.68
CA ASP A 37 7.73 -6.64 14.62
C ASP A 37 7.78 -8.03 13.99
N ILE A 38 8.92 -8.71 14.10
CA ILE A 38 9.11 -10.08 13.59
C ILE A 38 9.28 -11.01 14.77
N ILE A 39 8.46 -12.06 14.84
CA ILE A 39 8.48 -13.07 15.89
C ILE A 39 8.65 -14.44 15.22
N ILE A 40 9.66 -15.20 15.62
CA ILE A 40 9.91 -16.56 15.12
C ILE A 40 9.85 -17.52 16.31
N ASN A 41 8.97 -18.53 16.26
CA ASN A 41 8.78 -19.51 17.34
C ASN A 41 8.61 -18.85 18.72
N GLY A 42 7.80 -17.79 18.79
CA GLY A 42 7.59 -16.99 20.00
C GLY A 42 8.70 -16.00 20.38
N HIS A 43 9.85 -16.01 19.71
CA HIS A 43 10.95 -15.09 19.98
C HIS A 43 10.89 -13.85 19.08
N LYS A 44 10.71 -12.67 19.68
CA LYS A 44 10.78 -11.39 18.95
C LYS A 44 12.23 -11.13 18.54
N LEU A 45 12.46 -10.90 17.25
CA LEU A 45 13.75 -10.48 16.75
C LEU A 45 14.00 -9.02 17.15
N ASP A 46 15.17 -8.76 17.72
CA ASP A 46 15.63 -7.40 17.97
C ASP A 46 16.12 -6.73 16.67
N SER A 47 16.42 -5.44 16.76
CA SER A 47 16.93 -4.63 15.66
C SER A 47 18.38 -4.97 15.28
N SER A 48 19.17 -5.53 16.20
CA SER A 48 20.54 -6.00 15.96
C SER A 48 20.60 -7.37 15.28
N ASN A 49 19.47 -8.06 15.15
CA ASN A 49 19.41 -9.34 14.47
C ASN A 49 19.64 -9.12 12.97
N HIS A 50 20.63 -9.82 12.41
CA HIS A 50 20.97 -9.75 10.99
C HIS A 50 19.75 -9.96 10.06
N CYS A 51 18.76 -10.77 10.46
CA CYS A 51 17.53 -10.94 9.71
C CYS A 51 16.67 -9.67 9.70
N SER A 52 16.48 -9.04 10.87
CA SER A 52 15.77 -7.77 11.02
C SER A 52 16.45 -6.66 10.22
N GLU A 53 17.78 -6.58 10.25
CA GLU A 53 18.55 -5.61 9.47
C GLU A 53 18.34 -5.80 7.96
N ARG A 54 18.40 -7.05 7.47
CA ARG A 54 18.16 -7.34 6.04
C ARG A 54 16.75 -7.00 5.60
N ILE A 55 15.75 -7.31 6.42
CA ILE A 55 14.35 -6.97 6.13
C ILE A 55 14.15 -5.45 6.15
N SER A 56 14.73 -4.75 7.13
CA SER A 56 14.72 -3.29 7.20
C SER A 56 15.36 -2.67 5.95
N ALA A 57 16.54 -3.13 5.56
CA ALA A 57 17.22 -2.66 4.35
C ALA A 57 16.40 -2.94 3.08
N ALA A 58 15.73 -4.09 3.00
CA ALA A 58 14.87 -4.44 1.87
C ALA A 58 13.62 -3.55 1.79
N LEU A 59 13.04 -3.21 2.93
CA LEU A 59 11.90 -2.29 3.05
C LEU A 59 12.29 -0.86 2.69
N LEU A 60 13.42 -0.37 3.21
CA LEU A 60 13.96 0.97 2.96
C LEU A 60 14.33 1.19 1.48
N LYS A 61 14.89 0.16 0.83
CA LYS A 61 15.33 0.24 -0.56
C LYS A 61 14.22 -0.10 -1.57
N SER A 62 13.04 -0.52 -1.11
CA SER A 62 11.98 -0.94 -2.01
C SER A 62 11.46 0.23 -2.85
N SER A 63 11.40 0.02 -4.16
CA SER A 63 10.73 0.93 -5.10
C SER A 63 9.21 0.91 -4.98
N PHE A 64 8.64 -0.06 -4.26
CA PHE A 64 7.20 -0.19 -4.07
C PHE A 64 6.60 1.07 -3.44
N TRP A 65 7.21 1.62 -2.39
CA TRP A 65 6.70 2.80 -1.71
C TRP A 65 6.58 4.00 -2.66
N LYS A 66 7.63 4.25 -3.45
CA LYS A 66 7.60 5.31 -4.47
C LYS A 66 6.53 5.07 -5.53
N GLN A 67 6.31 3.82 -5.93
CA GLN A 67 5.29 3.43 -6.90
C GLN A 67 3.86 3.72 -6.43
N ILE A 68 3.60 3.69 -5.12
CA ILE A 68 2.32 4.09 -4.50
C ILE A 68 2.37 5.52 -3.91
N PHE A 69 3.27 6.38 -4.41
CA PHE A 69 3.43 7.80 -4.04
C PHE A 69 3.85 8.06 -2.59
N PHE A 70 4.51 7.10 -1.95
CA PHE A 70 5.15 7.28 -0.66
C PHE A 70 6.65 7.50 -0.79
N GLU A 71 7.16 8.50 -0.09
CA GLU A 71 8.58 8.64 0.21
C GLU A 71 8.87 8.15 1.63
N ILE A 72 10.06 7.58 1.82
CA ILE A 72 10.51 7.16 3.14
C ILE A 72 11.28 8.32 3.77
N ASP A 73 10.77 8.81 4.89
CA ASP A 73 11.49 9.73 5.76
C ASP A 73 12.41 8.95 6.70
N THR A 74 13.72 9.14 6.54
CA THR A 74 14.74 8.43 7.31
C THR A 74 15.06 9.10 8.65
N SER A 75 14.44 10.24 8.97
CA SER A 75 14.78 11.06 10.14
C SER A 75 14.21 10.55 11.48
N ALA A 76 13.29 9.57 11.45
CA ALA A 76 12.51 9.17 12.64
C ALA A 76 12.56 7.66 12.97
N THR A 77 13.61 6.93 12.58
CA THR A 77 13.70 5.49 12.83
C THR A 77 13.97 5.16 14.31
N SER A 78 13.15 4.27 14.88
CA SER A 78 13.31 3.78 16.26
C SER A 78 14.14 2.50 16.34
N ASN A 79 14.83 2.28 17.48
CA ASN A 79 15.87 1.25 17.63
C ASN A 79 15.38 -0.17 17.96
N SER A 80 14.07 -0.46 18.07
CA SER A 80 13.59 -1.76 18.57
C SER A 80 12.76 -2.60 17.59
N SER A 81 12.40 -2.02 16.44
CA SER A 81 11.53 -2.62 15.42
C SER A 81 11.85 -2.05 14.05
N VAL A 82 11.47 -2.77 12.98
CA VAL A 82 11.67 -2.24 11.63
C VAL A 82 10.66 -1.11 11.40
N SER A 83 11.12 0.13 11.51
CA SER A 83 10.28 1.32 11.42
C SER A 83 10.52 2.07 10.10
N LEU A 84 9.46 2.44 9.39
CA LEU A 84 9.49 3.33 8.23
C LEU A 84 8.53 4.49 8.48
N HIS A 85 8.90 5.69 8.04
CA HIS A 85 7.99 6.82 8.02
C HIS A 85 7.60 7.09 6.57
N LEU A 86 6.36 6.79 6.21
CA LEU A 86 5.89 6.91 4.83
C LEU A 86 5.16 8.24 4.65
N LYS A 87 5.71 9.14 3.83
CA LYS A 87 5.10 10.43 3.47
C LYS A 87 4.41 10.33 2.12
N CYS A 88 3.09 10.55 2.07
CA CYS A 88 2.35 10.56 0.81
C CYS A 88 2.54 11.89 0.09
N ASN A 89 3.18 11.89 -1.07
CA ASN A 89 3.46 13.11 -1.85
C ASN A 89 2.34 13.48 -2.83
N LEU A 90 1.39 12.59 -3.08
CA LEU A 90 0.32 12.85 -4.06
C LEU A 90 -0.60 14.01 -3.63
N PHE A 91 -0.79 14.18 -2.32
CA PHE A 91 -1.75 15.13 -1.77
C PHE A 91 -1.12 16.38 -1.15
N SER A 92 0.22 16.52 -1.20
CA SER A 92 0.92 17.64 -0.54
C SER A 92 0.50 19.00 -1.09
N ASP A 93 0.20 19.08 -2.38
CA ASP A 93 -0.06 20.35 -3.08
C ASP A 93 -1.54 20.76 -3.05
N ILE A 94 -2.40 19.87 -2.54
CA ILE A 94 -3.86 19.96 -2.53
C ILE A 94 -4.46 19.91 -1.13
N LEU A 95 -3.60 19.79 -0.12
CA LEU A 95 -3.92 19.88 1.31
C LEU A 95 -4.86 21.05 1.65
N GLY A 96 -4.67 22.20 0.99
CA GLY A 96 -5.51 23.40 1.17
C GLY A 96 -6.95 23.23 0.70
N ASP A 97 -7.18 22.41 -0.32
CA ASP A 97 -8.50 22.12 -0.89
C ASP A 97 -9.19 20.96 -0.15
N PHE A 98 -8.40 19.99 0.36
CA PHE A 98 -8.90 18.83 1.10
C PHE A 98 -9.09 19.05 2.60
N LYS A 99 -8.78 20.24 3.14
CA LYS A 99 -8.91 20.57 4.58
C LYS A 99 -10.31 20.37 5.17
N HIS A 100 -11.33 20.29 4.33
CA HIS A 100 -12.74 20.07 4.74
C HIS A 100 -13.21 18.62 4.55
N ALA A 101 -12.39 17.76 3.96
CA ALA A 101 -12.76 16.39 3.68
C ALA A 101 -12.36 15.46 4.84
N ASN A 102 -13.30 15.22 5.75
CA ASN A 102 -13.13 14.33 6.92
C ASN A 102 -12.73 12.88 6.57
N ASN A 103 -12.80 12.49 5.29
CA ASN A 103 -12.62 11.12 4.80
C ASN A 103 -11.34 10.91 3.96
N VAL A 104 -10.45 11.90 3.83
CA VAL A 104 -9.15 11.73 3.18
C VAL A 104 -8.17 11.12 4.20
N ALA A 105 -8.41 9.84 4.48
CA ALA A 105 -7.70 8.87 5.32
C ALA A 105 -6.55 9.41 6.22
N SER A 106 -6.85 9.60 7.50
CA SER A 106 -5.87 9.84 8.57
C SER A 106 -5.40 8.52 9.20
N ILE A 107 -4.51 7.79 8.52
CA ILE A 107 -3.82 6.67 9.20
C ILE A 107 -2.64 7.25 9.95
N GLU A 108 -2.80 7.37 11.26
CA GLU A 108 -1.79 7.93 12.17
C GLU A 108 -0.66 6.93 12.45
N CYS A 109 -0.96 5.62 12.39
CA CYS A 109 0.04 4.58 12.61
C CYS A 109 -0.46 3.24 12.05
N LEU A 110 0.44 2.52 11.40
CA LEU A 110 0.27 1.12 11.00
C LEU A 110 1.31 0.26 11.72
N HIS A 111 0.88 -0.44 12.77
CA HIS A 111 1.74 -1.40 13.48
C HIS A 111 1.42 -2.82 13.02
N LEU A 112 2.47 -3.54 12.61
CA LEU A 112 2.45 -4.89 12.10
C LEU A 112 3.21 -5.81 13.03
N VAL A 113 2.64 -6.98 13.27
CA VAL A 113 3.32 -8.09 13.96
C VAL A 113 3.26 -9.30 13.04
N TYR A 114 4.42 -9.67 12.52
CA TYR A 114 4.62 -10.87 11.72
C TYR A 114 5.13 -12.00 12.62
N ARG A 115 4.36 -13.09 12.70
CA ARG A 115 4.70 -14.31 13.43
C ARG A 115 4.96 -15.43 12.44
N TYR A 116 6.05 -16.15 12.67
CA TYR A 116 6.39 -17.38 11.96
C TYR A 116 6.66 -18.50 12.97
N ASP A 117 5.75 -19.46 13.02
CA ASP A 117 5.86 -20.65 13.85
C ASP A 117 6.19 -21.85 12.95
N THR A 118 7.28 -22.55 13.25
CA THR A 118 7.77 -23.70 12.49
C THR A 118 8.37 -24.74 13.43
N PRO A 119 8.12 -26.04 13.22
CA PRO A 119 8.80 -27.10 13.95
C PRO A 119 10.27 -27.26 13.54
N CYS A 120 10.70 -26.61 12.45
CA CYS A 120 12.05 -26.72 11.95
C CYS A 120 13.05 -26.03 12.89
N PRO A 121 14.20 -26.67 13.18
CA PRO A 121 15.25 -26.07 14.02
C PRO A 121 15.98 -24.91 13.33
N SER A 122 15.72 -24.67 12.04
CA SER A 122 16.38 -23.64 11.24
C SER A 122 15.39 -22.97 10.30
N VAL A 123 15.42 -21.65 10.28
CA VAL A 123 14.61 -20.82 9.38
C VAL A 123 15.50 -20.23 8.29
N TYR A 124 15.22 -20.58 7.05
CA TYR A 124 15.89 -19.96 5.91
C TYR A 124 15.30 -18.57 5.65
N TYR A 125 16.20 -17.58 5.49
CA TYR A 125 15.83 -16.21 5.11
C TYR A 125 14.94 -16.17 3.87
N SER A 126 15.16 -17.12 2.95
CA SER A 126 14.39 -17.20 1.72
C SER A 126 12.91 -17.48 1.95
N CYS A 127 12.58 -18.45 2.79
CA CYS A 127 11.20 -18.81 3.13
C CYS A 127 10.54 -17.68 3.92
N LEU A 128 11.23 -17.17 4.95
CA LEU A 128 10.76 -16.05 5.76
C LEU A 128 10.40 -14.83 4.89
N PHE A 129 11.30 -14.44 3.99
CA PHE A 129 11.08 -13.27 3.14
C PHE A 129 9.94 -13.48 2.14
N ASN A 130 9.81 -14.66 1.55
CA ASN A 130 8.72 -14.96 0.62
C ASN A 130 7.36 -14.88 1.31
N ASN A 131 7.27 -15.41 2.54
CA ASN A 131 6.01 -15.46 3.28
C ASN A 131 5.66 -14.11 3.90
N LEU A 132 6.67 -13.34 4.31
CA LEU A 132 6.50 -11.93 4.65
C LEU A 132 6.04 -11.11 3.43
N GLN A 133 6.65 -11.30 2.26
CA GLN A 133 6.24 -10.63 1.02
C GLN A 133 4.79 -10.95 0.68
N TYR A 134 4.39 -12.22 0.74
CA TYR A 134 3.02 -12.63 0.49
C TYR A 134 2.05 -11.96 1.47
N SER A 135 2.39 -11.98 2.76
CA SER A 135 1.56 -11.40 3.83
C SER A 135 1.40 -9.89 3.68
N LEU A 136 2.50 -9.18 3.41
CA LEU A 136 2.49 -7.73 3.14
C LEU A 136 1.70 -7.41 1.88
N THR A 137 1.81 -8.25 0.85
CA THR A 137 1.05 -8.07 -0.39
C THR A 137 -0.46 -8.20 -0.13
N SER A 138 -0.86 -9.22 0.63
CA SER A 138 -2.25 -9.46 1.03
C SER A 138 -2.77 -8.30 1.90
N LEU A 139 -1.96 -7.82 2.84
CA LEU A 139 -2.28 -6.67 3.67
C LEU A 139 -2.53 -5.42 2.82
N MET A 140 -1.68 -5.14 1.84
CA MET A 140 -1.83 -3.94 1.03
C MET A 140 -3.09 -3.98 0.15
N LEU A 141 -3.51 -5.15 -0.33
CA LEU A 141 -4.82 -5.29 -1.00
C LEU A 141 -5.97 -4.99 -0.06
N HIS A 142 -5.89 -5.47 1.18
CA HIS A 142 -6.88 -5.18 2.20
C HIS A 142 -6.90 -3.67 2.53
N LEU A 143 -5.72 -3.06 2.73
CA LEU A 143 -5.60 -1.63 2.98
C LEU A 143 -6.04 -0.77 1.78
N GLU A 144 -5.88 -1.25 0.54
CA GLU A 144 -6.45 -0.61 -0.66
C GLU A 144 -7.99 -0.60 -0.62
N ALA A 145 -8.62 -1.69 -0.18
CA ALA A 145 -10.07 -1.75 -0.08
C ALA A 145 -10.64 -0.82 1.01
N GLU A 146 -9.97 -0.75 2.16
CA GLU A 146 -10.37 0.09 3.30
C GLU A 146 -10.04 1.57 3.07
N TYR A 147 -8.82 1.85 2.59
CA TYR A 147 -8.25 3.19 2.45
C TYR A 147 -7.69 3.43 1.04
N PRO A 148 -8.56 3.47 0.00
CA PRO A 148 -8.13 3.54 -1.39
C PRO A 148 -7.30 4.80 -1.70
N PHE A 149 -7.59 5.94 -1.06
CA PHE A 149 -6.78 7.13 -1.24
C PHE A 149 -5.36 7.00 -0.69
N ALA A 150 -5.14 6.15 0.31
CA ALA A 150 -3.82 5.93 0.92
C ALA A 150 -3.05 4.79 0.25
N PHE A 151 -3.70 3.69 -0.14
CA PHE A 151 -2.99 2.48 -0.59
C PHE A 151 -3.35 2.01 -1.99
N SER A 152 -4.33 2.61 -2.68
CA SER A 152 -4.63 2.19 -4.05
C SER A 152 -3.50 2.57 -4.99
N PHE A 153 -2.86 1.57 -5.59
CA PHE A 153 -1.82 1.81 -6.58
C PHE A 153 -2.42 2.48 -7.81
N TYR A 154 -3.33 1.80 -8.49
CA TYR A 154 -3.91 2.32 -9.74
C TYR A 154 -4.89 3.48 -9.52
N GLY A 155 -5.58 3.52 -8.39
CA GLY A 155 -6.46 4.63 -8.03
C GLY A 155 -5.71 5.96 -7.89
N LYS A 156 -4.53 5.94 -7.28
CA LYS A 156 -3.67 7.13 -7.17
C LYS A 156 -3.16 7.63 -8.52
N HIS A 157 -2.74 6.71 -9.41
CA HIS A 157 -2.36 7.06 -10.78
C HIS A 157 -3.54 7.66 -11.58
N LEU A 158 -4.75 7.11 -11.41
CA LEU A 158 -5.95 7.69 -12.00
C LEU A 158 -6.18 9.13 -11.51
N PHE A 159 -6.02 9.35 -10.20
CA PHE A 159 -6.16 10.67 -9.61
C PHE A 159 -5.13 11.65 -10.17
N GLU A 160 -3.85 11.28 -10.21
CA GLU A 160 -2.77 12.11 -10.77
C GLU A 160 -3.08 12.57 -12.21
N ILE A 161 -3.50 11.64 -13.07
CA ILE A 161 -3.81 11.94 -14.49
C ILE A 161 -5.04 12.84 -14.63
N ASN A 162 -6.05 12.67 -13.78
CA ASN A 162 -7.35 13.35 -13.92
C ASN A 162 -7.50 14.57 -12.99
N TYR A 163 -6.47 14.90 -12.22
CA TYR A 163 -6.53 15.92 -11.18
C TYR A 163 -7.08 17.26 -11.69
N HIS A 164 -6.54 17.80 -12.79
CA HIS A 164 -7.00 19.07 -13.36
C HIS A 164 -8.47 19.05 -13.80
N SER A 165 -8.95 17.89 -14.29
CA SER A 165 -10.36 17.74 -14.67
C SER A 165 -11.26 17.71 -13.45
N LEU A 166 -10.84 17.03 -12.37
CA LEU A 166 -11.56 17.01 -11.09
C LEU A 166 -11.62 18.41 -10.48
N LEU A 167 -10.51 19.16 -10.49
CA LEU A 167 -10.45 20.53 -9.98
C LEU A 167 -11.38 21.46 -10.77
N ARG A 168 -11.40 21.33 -12.11
CA ARG A 168 -12.30 22.10 -12.96
C ARG A 168 -13.76 21.81 -12.64
N ILE A 169 -14.14 20.52 -12.53
CA ILE A 169 -15.50 20.10 -12.16
C ILE A 169 -15.87 20.64 -10.78
N PHE A 170 -14.98 20.53 -9.80
CA PHE A 170 -15.20 21.07 -8.47
C PHE A 170 -15.44 22.58 -8.51
N THR A 171 -14.62 23.32 -9.26
CA THR A 171 -14.76 24.77 -9.43
C THR A 171 -16.07 25.14 -10.12
N GLU A 172 -16.43 24.44 -11.18
CA GLU A 172 -17.68 24.65 -11.93
C GLU A 172 -18.91 24.39 -11.05
N LEU A 173 -18.91 23.30 -10.26
CA LEU A 173 -19.99 22.99 -9.31
C LEU A 173 -20.05 23.98 -8.14
N SER A 174 -18.89 24.50 -7.74
CA SER A 174 -18.74 25.48 -6.66
C SER A 174 -18.87 26.93 -7.15
N THR A 175 -19.35 27.17 -8.37
CA THR A 175 -19.61 28.51 -8.89
C THR A 175 -21.09 28.64 -9.25
N PRO A 176 -21.88 29.47 -8.55
CA PRO A 176 -23.30 29.63 -8.84
C PRO A 176 -23.51 30.22 -10.24
N LEU A 177 -24.38 29.59 -11.05
CA LEU A 177 -24.72 30.05 -12.40
C LEU A 177 -25.60 31.32 -12.38
N GLN A 178 -26.41 31.49 -11.32
CA GLN A 178 -27.25 32.67 -11.09
C GLN A 178 -27.52 32.85 -9.58
N GLY A 179 -27.55 34.12 -9.13
CA GLY A 179 -27.92 34.52 -7.77
C GLY A 179 -26.76 34.56 -6.76
N PRO A 180 -26.90 35.30 -5.65
CA PRO A 180 -25.92 35.36 -4.57
C PRO A 180 -26.13 34.17 -3.63
N GLY A 181 -25.61 33.00 -3.99
CA GLY A 181 -25.55 31.84 -3.11
C GLY A 181 -24.11 31.41 -2.91
N GLU A 182 -23.63 31.34 -1.67
CA GLU A 182 -22.36 30.66 -1.40
C GLU A 182 -22.57 29.14 -1.52
N PRO A 183 -21.84 28.45 -2.40
CA PRO A 183 -21.95 27.02 -2.52
C PRO A 183 -21.36 26.34 -1.29
N ASP A 184 -22.00 25.26 -0.83
CA ASP A 184 -21.43 24.37 0.18
C ASP A 184 -20.28 23.58 -0.43
N ARG A 185 -19.09 24.19 -0.41
CA ARG A 185 -17.86 23.62 -0.95
C ARG A 185 -17.47 22.32 -0.26
N ALA A 186 -17.83 22.14 1.02
CA ALA A 186 -17.52 20.92 1.76
C ALA A 186 -18.36 19.75 1.24
N GLU A 187 -19.64 19.98 1.00
CA GLU A 187 -20.53 18.95 0.44
C GLU A 187 -20.16 18.59 -1.01
N ILE A 188 -19.87 19.59 -1.85
CA ILE A 188 -19.45 19.35 -3.24
C ILE A 188 -18.14 18.55 -3.27
N LEU A 189 -17.17 18.90 -2.42
CA LEU A 189 -15.91 18.18 -2.31
C LEU A 189 -16.14 16.72 -1.87
N ARG A 190 -17.02 16.52 -0.87
CA ARG A 190 -17.41 15.18 -0.41
C ARG A 190 -17.98 14.35 -1.55
N MET A 191 -18.89 14.91 -2.36
CA MET A 191 -19.46 14.22 -3.52
C MET A 191 -18.40 13.83 -4.57
N VAL A 192 -17.47 14.74 -4.88
CA VAL A 192 -16.37 14.47 -5.83
C VAL A 192 -15.48 13.34 -5.31
N LEU A 193 -15.13 13.37 -4.03
CA LEU A 193 -14.33 12.35 -3.38
C LEU A 193 -15.03 10.99 -3.31
N GLU A 194 -16.33 10.96 -2.99
CA GLU A 194 -17.10 9.72 -2.97
C GLU A 194 -17.16 9.06 -4.35
N LYS A 195 -17.34 9.87 -5.39
CA LYS A 195 -17.33 9.39 -6.77
C LYS A 195 -15.96 8.86 -7.19
N LEU A 196 -14.88 9.56 -6.80
CA LEU A 196 -13.52 9.11 -7.05
C LEU A 196 -13.22 7.81 -6.31
N ARG A 197 -13.59 7.72 -5.03
CA ARG A 197 -13.49 6.50 -4.21
C ARG A 197 -14.21 5.34 -4.87
N TYR A 198 -15.43 5.57 -5.36
CA TYR A 198 -16.20 4.56 -6.08
C TYR A 198 -15.43 4.05 -7.32
N PHE A 199 -14.86 4.94 -8.14
CA PHE A 199 -14.07 4.53 -9.29
C PHE A 199 -12.81 3.76 -8.91
N MET A 200 -12.08 4.22 -7.88
CA MET A 200 -10.91 3.52 -7.36
C MET A 200 -11.28 2.11 -6.91
N LEU A 201 -12.37 1.94 -6.17
CA LEU A 201 -12.76 0.63 -5.62
C LEU A 201 -13.43 -0.30 -6.63
N THR A 202 -14.10 0.20 -7.67
CA THR A 202 -14.87 -0.66 -8.58
C THR A 202 -14.20 -0.93 -9.92
N LYS A 203 -13.35 -0.01 -10.40
CA LYS A 203 -12.73 -0.10 -11.73
C LYS A 203 -11.22 -0.15 -11.69
N TYR A 204 -10.62 0.54 -10.73
CA TYR A 204 -9.17 0.75 -10.68
C TYR A 204 -8.54 0.21 -9.40
N ASN A 205 -9.15 -0.80 -8.77
CA ASN A 205 -8.50 -1.53 -7.71
C ASN A 205 -7.56 -2.58 -8.32
N THR A 206 -6.54 -3.00 -7.56
CA THR A 206 -5.52 -3.92 -8.07
C THR A 206 -6.12 -5.25 -8.54
N VAL A 207 -7.10 -5.80 -7.82
CA VAL A 207 -7.74 -7.09 -8.13
C VAL A 207 -8.51 -7.01 -9.45
N GLU A 208 -9.25 -5.93 -9.69
CA GLU A 208 -10.09 -5.80 -10.88
C GLU A 208 -9.22 -5.62 -12.13
N LEU A 209 -8.18 -4.80 -12.05
CA LEU A 209 -7.21 -4.68 -13.15
C LEU A 209 -6.46 -5.99 -13.42
N MET A 210 -6.18 -6.78 -12.38
CA MET A 210 -5.63 -8.13 -12.55
C MET A 210 -6.61 -9.05 -13.30
N LYS A 211 -7.90 -9.05 -12.96
CA LYS A 211 -8.92 -9.82 -13.68
C LYS A 211 -9.04 -9.39 -15.14
N GLU A 212 -8.99 -8.09 -15.41
CA GLU A 212 -9.02 -7.58 -16.79
C GLU A 212 -7.80 -8.02 -17.60
N CYS A 213 -6.61 -7.98 -16.99
CA CYS A 213 -5.38 -8.46 -17.63
C CYS A 213 -5.41 -9.96 -17.88
N ALA A 214 -6.02 -10.76 -17.00
CA ALA A 214 -6.18 -12.20 -17.22
C ALA A 214 -7.06 -12.51 -18.44
N LYS A 215 -7.99 -11.62 -18.79
CA LYS A 215 -8.89 -11.74 -19.94
C LYS A 215 -8.27 -11.26 -21.26
N SER A 216 -7.13 -10.56 -21.24
CA SER A 216 -6.55 -9.94 -22.44
C SER A 216 -5.02 -9.99 -22.44
N SER A 217 -4.46 -10.76 -23.36
CA SER A 217 -3.01 -10.86 -23.59
C SER A 217 -2.36 -9.50 -23.91
N TYR A 218 -3.06 -8.65 -24.66
CA TYR A 218 -2.61 -7.29 -24.96
C TYR A 218 -2.53 -6.41 -23.72
N ARG A 219 -3.59 -6.37 -22.89
CA ARG A 219 -3.57 -5.61 -21.62
C ARG A 219 -2.52 -6.15 -20.65
N LEU A 220 -2.37 -7.47 -20.61
CA LEU A 220 -1.31 -8.13 -19.83
C LEU A 220 0.08 -7.65 -20.27
N GLN A 221 0.35 -7.57 -21.57
CA GLN A 221 1.61 -7.08 -22.11
C GLN A 221 1.84 -5.60 -21.80
N GLN A 222 0.81 -4.76 -21.93
CA GLN A 222 0.91 -3.34 -21.56
C GLN A 222 1.21 -3.16 -20.07
N CYS A 223 0.53 -3.88 -19.17
CA CYS A 223 0.84 -3.83 -17.75
C CYS A 223 2.23 -4.38 -17.42
N ARG A 224 2.74 -5.38 -18.16
CA ARG A 224 4.12 -5.87 -18.00
C ARG A 224 5.14 -4.80 -18.40
N ASN A 225 4.83 -4.01 -19.42
CA ASN A 225 5.72 -2.96 -19.93
C ASN A 225 5.65 -1.66 -19.10
N SER A 226 4.49 -1.35 -18.51
CA SER A 226 4.32 -0.16 -17.65
C SER A 226 5.07 -0.30 -16.33
N ILE A 227 5.25 -1.53 -15.87
CA ILE A 227 6.13 -1.85 -14.76
C ILE A 227 7.54 -1.91 -15.32
N LYS A 228 8.26 -0.79 -15.33
CA LYS A 228 9.71 -0.81 -15.47
C LYS A 228 10.24 -1.74 -14.38
N ARG A 229 10.57 -2.99 -14.71
CA ARG A 229 11.36 -3.85 -13.85
C ARG A 229 12.75 -3.22 -13.80
N PRO A 230 13.20 -2.59 -12.69
CA PRO A 230 14.63 -2.42 -12.54
C PRO A 230 15.24 -3.82 -12.70
N ARG A 231 16.16 -4.00 -13.66
CA ARG A 231 16.97 -5.21 -13.73
C ARG A 231 17.85 -5.21 -12.48
N GLU A 232 17.41 -5.88 -11.44
CA GLU A 232 18.17 -6.06 -10.21
C GLU A 232 19.12 -7.25 -10.41
N LEU A 233 20.41 -6.95 -10.52
CA LEU A 233 21.46 -7.90 -10.91
C LEU A 233 21.97 -8.80 -9.77
N GLU A 234 21.33 -8.80 -8.59
CA GLU A 234 21.77 -9.61 -7.43
C GLU A 234 20.55 -10.06 -6.62
N ASP A 235 20.68 -11.11 -5.81
CA ASP A 235 19.69 -11.64 -4.84
C ASP A 235 19.44 -10.64 -3.67
N LYS A 236 19.12 -9.40 -4.02
CA LYS A 236 18.65 -8.32 -3.18
C LYS A 236 17.14 -8.46 -3.09
N ARG A 237 16.64 -9.45 -2.36
CA ARG A 237 15.20 -9.61 -2.16
C ARG A 237 14.61 -8.32 -1.59
N LEU A 238 14.00 -7.51 -2.45
CA LEU A 238 13.29 -6.26 -2.12
C LEU A 238 11.79 -6.52 -2.12
N LEU A 239 11.03 -5.66 -1.43
CA LEU A 239 9.58 -5.70 -1.57
C LEU A 239 9.18 -5.47 -3.03
N ARG A 240 8.45 -6.41 -3.60
CA ARG A 240 7.93 -6.34 -4.96
C ARG A 240 6.53 -5.73 -4.97
N ASN A 241 6.17 -5.11 -6.10
CA ASN A 241 4.83 -4.59 -6.34
C ASN A 241 3.77 -5.69 -6.18
N ILE A 242 2.66 -5.36 -5.52
CA ILE A 242 1.55 -6.29 -5.22
C ILE A 242 1.02 -6.99 -6.48
N ALA A 243 0.87 -6.23 -7.57
CA ALA A 243 0.44 -6.77 -8.85
C ALA A 243 1.49 -7.69 -9.49
N LEU A 244 2.77 -7.53 -9.17
CA LEU A 244 3.85 -8.43 -9.63
C LEU A 244 3.94 -9.71 -8.81
N VAL A 245 3.74 -9.64 -7.49
CA VAL A 245 3.88 -10.78 -6.58
C VAL A 245 2.84 -11.85 -6.92
N TYR A 246 1.58 -11.47 -7.06
CA TYR A 246 0.54 -12.42 -7.44
C TYR A 246 0.65 -12.90 -8.89
N ARG A 247 1.24 -12.11 -9.80
CA ARG A 247 1.51 -12.56 -11.17
C ARG A 247 2.66 -13.58 -11.25
N VAL A 248 3.68 -13.47 -10.40
CA VAL A 248 4.77 -14.47 -10.29
C VAL A 248 4.26 -15.78 -9.67
N LEU A 249 3.27 -15.72 -8.77
CA LEU A 249 2.63 -16.92 -8.19
C LEU A 249 1.61 -17.57 -9.12
N HIS A 250 1.13 -16.86 -10.16
CA HIS A 250 0.15 -17.36 -11.13
C HIS A 250 0.79 -17.73 -12.49
N ASP A 251 2.10 -17.58 -12.66
CA ASP A 251 2.78 -18.24 -13.76
C ASP A 251 2.75 -19.76 -13.46
N PRO A 252 2.03 -20.58 -14.25
CA PRO A 252 2.29 -22.01 -14.18
C PRO A 252 3.78 -22.17 -14.50
N ILE A 253 4.51 -22.90 -13.65
CA ILE A 253 5.88 -23.32 -13.90
C ILE A 253 5.94 -23.70 -15.37
N GLN A 254 6.57 -22.87 -16.19
CA GLN A 254 6.81 -23.21 -17.57
C GLN A 254 7.67 -24.47 -17.48
N LYS A 255 7.06 -25.61 -17.80
CA LYS A 255 7.79 -26.85 -18.01
C LYS A 255 8.86 -26.50 -19.03
N SER A 256 10.11 -26.52 -18.57
CA SER A 256 11.27 -26.50 -19.43
C SER A 256 11.17 -27.74 -20.32
N GLU A 257 10.89 -27.53 -21.60
CA GLU A 257 11.31 -28.44 -22.66
C GLU A 257 12.83 -28.32 -22.86
#